data_AF-A0A6G3WL17-F1
#
_entry.id   AF-A0A6G3WL17-F1
#
_cell.length_a   1.000
_cell.length_b   1.000
_cell.length_c   1.000
_cell.angle_alpha   90.00
_cell.angle_beta   90.00
_cell.angle_gamma   90.00
#
_symmetry.space_group_name_H-M   'P 1'
#
loop_
_entity.id
_entity.type
_entity.pdbx_description
1 polymer ?
#
loop_
_entity_poly.entity_id
_entity_poly.type
_entity_poly.pdbx_seq_one_letter_code
_entity_poly.pdbx_strand_id
1 'polypeptide(L)'
;KRYEAYGWHVQRVDQLPSGDLDPAGLYAALQAAKAETERPSFIAARSIIAWPAPNAQNTEAAHGSALGDDEVAATKRVLGFDPEQTFEVAGEVIGHTREALDRGREARAEWDKSFAAWRTANPERAASFDRIAAGELPEGWEEKLPV
;
A
#
# COMPACT_ATOMS: atom_id res chain seq x y z
N LYS A 1 3.04 -22.27 -1.23
CA LYS A 1 3.41 -23.51 -0.50
C LYS A 1 3.98 -23.21 0.89
N ARG A 2 5.11 -22.50 1.05
CA ARG A 2 5.60 -22.09 2.39
C ARG A 2 4.56 -21.34 3.23
N TYR A 3 3.96 -20.26 2.70
CA TYR A 3 2.94 -19.47 3.40
C TYR A 3 1.63 -20.24 3.65
N GLU A 4 1.20 -21.05 2.69
CA GLU A 4 0.05 -21.97 2.86
C GLU A 4 0.27 -22.89 4.07
N ALA A 5 1.49 -23.43 4.25
CA ALA A 5 1.84 -24.30 5.38
C ALA A 5 1.86 -23.57 6.74
N TYR A 6 2.06 -22.26 6.76
CA TYR A 6 1.88 -21.43 7.96
C TYR A 6 0.41 -21.11 8.26
N GLY A 7 -0.53 -21.61 7.45
CA GLY A 7 -1.95 -21.32 7.60
C GLY A 7 -2.38 -19.98 7.01
N TRP A 8 -1.61 -19.39 6.09
CA TRP A 8 -2.01 -18.14 5.43
C TRP A 8 -3.03 -18.41 4.31
N HIS A 9 -3.92 -17.46 4.09
CA HIS A 9 -4.70 -17.38 2.85
C HIS A 9 -3.77 -16.88 1.73
N VAL A 10 -3.46 -17.74 0.76
CA VAL A 10 -2.49 -17.43 -0.30
C VAL A 10 -3.20 -17.31 -1.63
N GLN A 11 -3.01 -16.17 -2.28
CA GLN A 11 -3.51 -15.90 -3.63
C GLN A 11 -2.35 -15.65 -4.58
N ARG A 12 -2.57 -15.90 -5.87
CA ARG A 12 -1.63 -15.57 -6.94
C ARG A 12 -2.36 -14.74 -7.98
N VAL A 13 -1.71 -13.66 -8.41
CA VAL A 13 -2.18 -12.80 -9.49
C VAL A 13 -1.08 -12.82 -10.54
N ASP A 14 -1.38 -13.37 -11.71
CA ASP A 14 -0.46 -13.33 -12.84
C ASP A 14 -0.50 -11.95 -13.50
N GLN A 15 0.55 -11.63 -14.23
CA GLN A 15 0.61 -10.45 -15.10
C GLN A 15 -0.37 -10.60 -16.29
N LEU A 16 -0.75 -9.48 -16.89
CA LEU A 16 -1.49 -9.48 -18.15
C LEU A 16 -0.68 -10.13 -19.28
N PRO A 17 -1.32 -10.59 -20.37
CA PRO A 17 -0.60 -11.14 -21.53
C PRO A 17 0.43 -10.18 -22.14
N SER A 18 0.25 -8.87 -21.94
CA SER A 18 1.21 -7.83 -22.35
C SER A 18 2.53 -7.87 -21.57
N GLY A 19 2.57 -8.51 -20.41
CA GLY A 19 3.69 -8.43 -19.46
C GLY A 19 3.47 -7.43 -18.34
N ASP A 20 2.47 -6.55 -18.46
CA ASP A 20 2.12 -5.56 -17.46
C ASP A 20 1.42 -6.18 -16.24
N LEU A 21 1.42 -5.48 -15.11
CA LEU A 21 0.61 -5.84 -13.96
C LEU A 21 -0.88 -5.94 -14.33
N ASP A 22 -1.64 -6.74 -13.59
CA ASP A 22 -3.10 -6.78 -13.67
C ASP A 22 -3.72 -6.04 -12.46
N PRO A 23 -4.02 -4.73 -12.58
CA PRO A 23 -4.67 -3.98 -11.49
C PRO A 23 -6.04 -4.54 -11.10
N ALA A 24 -6.80 -5.08 -12.06
CA ALA A 24 -8.14 -5.60 -11.79
C ALA A 24 -8.07 -6.91 -11.01
N GLY A 25 -7.22 -7.84 -11.44
CA GLY A 25 -6.93 -9.08 -10.71
C GLY A 25 -6.35 -8.82 -9.33
N LEU A 26 -5.43 -7.85 -9.21
CA LEU A 26 -4.89 -7.44 -7.92
C LEU A 26 -5.97 -6.85 -7.00
N TYR A 27 -6.85 -6.00 -7.52
CA TYR A 27 -7.97 -5.45 -6.75
C TYR A 27 -8.93 -6.55 -6.28
N ALA A 28 -9.28 -7.50 -7.14
CA ALA A 28 -10.12 -8.64 -6.76
C ALA A 28 -9.47 -9.48 -5.65
N ALA A 29 -8.17 -9.73 -5.75
CA ALA A 29 -7.42 -10.45 -4.71
C ALA A 29 -7.38 -9.68 -3.37
N LEU A 30 -7.27 -8.35 -3.43
CA LEU A 30 -7.35 -7.49 -2.24
C LEU A 30 -8.74 -7.55 -1.59
N GLN A 31 -9.82 -7.58 -2.37
CA GLN A 31 -11.18 -7.74 -1.81
C GLN A 31 -11.36 -9.12 -1.17
N ALA A 32 -10.90 -10.19 -1.82
CA ALA A 32 -10.92 -11.53 -1.23
C ALA A 32 -10.09 -11.61 0.06
N ALA A 33 -8.93 -10.94 0.09
CA ALA A 33 -8.10 -10.87 1.30
C ALA A 33 -8.77 -10.10 2.44
N LYS A 34 -9.57 -9.06 2.15
CA LYS A 34 -10.35 -8.34 3.16
C LYS A 34 -11.54 -9.16 3.69
N ALA A 35 -12.12 -10.01 2.84
CA ALA A 35 -13.21 -10.90 3.23
C ALA A 35 -12.74 -12.10 4.07
N GLU A 36 -11.45 -12.47 3.97
CA GLU A 36 -10.81 -13.45 4.83
C GLU A 36 -10.54 -12.85 6.22
N THR A 37 -11.30 -13.29 7.22
CA THR A 37 -11.24 -12.76 8.59
C THR A 37 -10.55 -13.70 9.59
N GLU A 38 -10.20 -14.92 9.18
CA GLU A 38 -9.63 -15.94 10.08
C GLU A 38 -8.12 -16.05 9.95
N ARG A 39 -7.56 -15.67 8.80
CA ARG A 39 -6.14 -15.88 8.47
C ARG A 39 -5.48 -14.63 7.89
N PRO A 40 -4.18 -14.42 8.12
CA PRO A 40 -3.43 -13.43 7.35
C PRO A 40 -3.38 -13.82 5.87
N SER A 41 -3.36 -12.82 4.98
CA SER A 41 -3.35 -13.01 3.53
C SER A 41 -1.98 -12.70 2.90
N PHE A 42 -1.56 -13.52 1.95
CA PHE A 42 -0.37 -13.30 1.10
C PHE A 42 -0.78 -13.34 -0.38
N ILE A 43 -0.64 -12.22 -1.08
CA ILE A 43 -0.94 -12.12 -2.51
C ILE A 43 0.39 -12.10 -3.28
N ALA A 44 0.71 -13.19 -3.97
CA ALA A 44 1.86 -13.25 -4.88
C ALA A 44 1.47 -12.65 -6.23
N ALA A 45 1.72 -11.36 -6.40
CA ALA A 45 1.59 -10.68 -7.69
C ALA A 45 2.86 -10.91 -8.53
N ARG A 46 2.70 -11.57 -9.69
CA ARG A 46 3.78 -11.75 -10.65
C ARG A 46 3.97 -10.44 -11.43
N SER A 47 5.22 -10.03 -11.57
CA SER A 47 5.64 -8.87 -12.37
C SER A 47 6.95 -9.18 -13.08
N ILE A 48 7.30 -8.34 -14.07
CA ILE A 48 8.61 -8.30 -14.69
C ILE A 48 9.37 -7.11 -14.09
N ILE A 49 10.54 -7.36 -13.49
CA ILE A 49 11.39 -6.28 -12.98
C ILE A 49 11.79 -5.34 -14.11
N ALA A 50 11.71 -4.03 -13.86
CA ALA A 50 11.93 -2.97 -14.85
C ALA A 50 11.05 -3.05 -16.11
N TRP A 51 9.87 -3.68 -16.04
CA TRP A 51 8.86 -3.46 -17.08
C TRP A 51 8.50 -1.97 -17.19
N PRO A 52 8.41 -1.36 -18.38
CA PRO A 52 8.58 -1.92 -19.72
C PRO A 52 9.90 -1.50 -20.40
N ALA A 53 10.98 -1.33 -19.62
CA ALA A 53 12.29 -0.90 -20.13
C ALA A 53 12.82 -1.90 -21.16
N PRO A 54 12.99 -1.49 -22.43
CA PRO A 54 13.16 -2.43 -23.54
C PRO A 54 14.42 -3.29 -23.46
N ASN A 55 15.52 -2.75 -22.92
CA ASN A 55 16.79 -3.45 -22.82
C ASN A 55 17.14 -3.87 -21.38
N ALA A 56 16.48 -3.27 -20.38
CA ALA A 56 16.78 -3.53 -18.97
C ALA A 56 15.77 -4.46 -18.26
N GLN A 57 14.56 -4.65 -18.80
CA GLN A 57 13.55 -5.49 -18.16
C GLN A 57 14.03 -6.94 -17.96
N ASN A 58 13.60 -7.56 -16.87
CA ASN A 58 13.93 -8.94 -16.52
C ASN A 58 15.45 -9.21 -16.36
N THR A 59 16.24 -8.19 -16.03
CA THR A 59 17.68 -8.32 -15.74
C THR A 59 17.99 -8.02 -14.27
N GLU A 60 19.06 -8.59 -13.75
CA GLU A 60 19.55 -8.31 -12.40
C GLU A 60 20.10 -6.89 -12.25
N ALA A 61 20.69 -6.33 -13.32
CA ALA A 61 21.28 -4.99 -13.32
C ALA A 61 20.23 -3.90 -13.04
N ALA A 62 18.98 -4.12 -13.49
CA ALA A 62 17.85 -3.24 -13.24
C ALA A 62 17.45 -3.13 -11.75
N HIS A 63 17.93 -4.01 -10.87
CA HIS A 63 17.55 -4.01 -9.46
C HIS A 63 18.18 -2.87 -8.66
N GLY A 64 19.48 -2.61 -8.89
CA GLY A 64 20.29 -1.80 -7.97
C GLY A 64 21.05 -0.64 -8.62
N SER A 65 20.95 -0.47 -9.94
CA SER A 65 21.69 0.53 -10.69
C SER A 65 20.76 1.50 -11.40
N ALA A 66 21.22 2.73 -11.62
CA ALA A 66 20.54 3.64 -12.53
C ALA A 66 20.44 3.02 -13.94
N LEU A 67 19.30 3.17 -14.60
CA LEU A 67 19.08 2.61 -15.93
C LEU A 67 19.97 3.26 -17.01
N GLY A 68 20.39 4.51 -16.78
CA GLY A 68 21.12 5.33 -17.75
C GLY A 68 20.18 6.10 -18.67
N ASP A 69 20.66 7.24 -19.19
CA ASP A 69 19.84 8.20 -19.93
C ASP A 69 19.22 7.60 -21.19
N ASP A 70 19.97 6.76 -21.91
CA ASP A 70 19.51 6.08 -23.12
C ASP A 70 18.32 5.14 -22.84
N GLU A 71 18.40 4.36 -21.76
CA GLU A 71 17.34 3.42 -21.38
C GLU A 71 16.12 4.15 -20.81
N VAL A 72 16.33 5.23 -20.06
CA VAL A 72 15.23 6.11 -19.59
C VAL A 72 14.50 6.71 -20.80
N ALA A 73 15.23 7.25 -21.78
CA ALA A 73 14.63 7.80 -23.00
C ALA A 73 13.89 6.73 -23.80
N ALA A 74 14.45 5.52 -23.92
CA ALA A 74 13.79 4.40 -24.60
C ALA A 74 12.49 3.98 -23.88
N THR A 75 12.52 3.89 -22.56
CA THR A 75 11.34 3.53 -21.73
C THR A 75 10.25 4.59 -21.84
N LYS A 76 10.60 5.88 -21.81
CA LYS A 76 9.63 6.98 -22.02
C LYS A 76 8.92 6.86 -23.36
N ARG A 77 9.64 6.55 -24.44
CA ARG A 77 9.04 6.34 -25.77
C ARG A 77 8.05 5.17 -25.78
N VAL A 78 8.36 4.07 -25.10
CA VAL A 78 7.45 2.91 -24.95
C VAL A 78 6.16 3.32 -24.22
N LEU A 79 6.28 4.17 -23.19
CA LEU A 79 5.16 4.66 -22.39
C LEU A 79 4.41 5.85 -23.03
N GLY A 80 4.87 6.38 -24.17
CA GLY A 80 4.29 7.54 -24.82
C GLY A 80 4.66 8.90 -24.20
N PHE A 81 5.72 8.96 -23.40
CA PHE A 81 6.25 10.18 -22.79
C PHE A 81 7.29 10.87 -23.68
N ASP A 82 7.51 12.16 -23.45
CA ASP A 82 8.60 12.92 -24.07
C ASP A 82 9.95 12.50 -23.45
N PRO A 83 10.90 11.94 -24.23
CA PRO A 83 12.19 11.51 -23.73
C PRO A 83 13.02 12.63 -23.10
N GLU A 84 12.85 13.88 -23.55
CA GLU A 84 13.67 15.02 -23.13
C GLU A 84 13.22 15.63 -21.80
N GLN A 85 11.96 15.42 -21.41
CA GLN A 85 11.43 15.98 -20.16
C GLN A 85 11.83 15.13 -18.95
N THR A 86 12.12 15.79 -17.83
CA THR A 86 12.46 15.13 -16.56
C THR A 86 11.50 15.62 -15.49
N PHE A 87 11.09 14.70 -14.60
CA PHE A 87 10.12 14.98 -13.53
C PHE A 87 8.78 15.56 -14.01
N GLU A 88 8.39 15.26 -15.25
CA GLU A 88 7.09 15.66 -15.79
C GLU A 88 5.96 14.91 -15.08
N VAL A 89 4.92 15.66 -14.70
CA VAL A 89 3.70 15.11 -14.12
C VAL A 89 2.50 15.78 -14.78
N ALA A 90 1.69 15.01 -15.49
CA ALA A 90 0.50 15.53 -16.14
C ALA A 90 -0.51 16.08 -15.12
N GLY A 91 -1.14 17.21 -15.45
CA GLY A 91 -2.11 17.86 -14.57
C GLY A 91 -3.30 16.95 -14.21
N GLU A 92 -3.70 16.06 -15.13
CA GLU A 92 -4.76 15.07 -14.90
C GLU A 92 -4.39 14.04 -13.82
N VAL A 93 -3.12 13.61 -13.75
CA VAL A 93 -2.64 12.67 -12.72
C VAL A 93 -2.70 13.35 -11.36
N ILE A 94 -2.29 14.62 -11.27
CA ILE A 94 -2.38 15.41 -10.04
C ILE A 94 -3.85 15.61 -9.64
N GLY A 95 -4.72 15.93 -10.60
CA GLY A 95 -6.15 16.09 -10.37
C GLY A 95 -6.77 14.82 -9.80
N HIS A 96 -6.60 13.69 -10.50
CA HIS A 96 -7.13 12.39 -10.11
C HIS A 96 -6.62 11.94 -8.74
N THR A 97 -5.31 12.06 -8.48
CA THR A 97 -4.73 11.64 -7.18
C THR A 97 -5.22 12.51 -6.02
N ARG A 98 -5.49 13.80 -6.24
CA ARG A 98 -6.03 14.70 -5.21
C ARG A 98 -7.47 14.40 -4.82
N GLU A 99 -8.26 13.74 -5.65
CA GLU A 99 -9.60 13.26 -5.26
C GLU A 99 -9.55 12.32 -4.04
N ALA A 100 -8.41 11.66 -3.79
CA ALA A 100 -8.22 10.85 -2.59
C ALA A 100 -8.28 11.68 -1.29
N LEU A 101 -7.93 12.97 -1.34
CA LEU A 101 -8.03 13.86 -0.19
C LEU A 101 -9.49 14.05 0.22
N ASP A 102 -10.39 14.16 -0.75
CA ASP A 102 -11.81 14.40 -0.51
C ASP A 102 -12.44 13.14 0.08
N ARG A 103 -12.19 11.97 -0.54
CA ARG A 103 -12.59 10.66 0.00
C ARG A 103 -12.06 10.43 1.42
N GLY A 104 -10.81 10.81 1.66
CA GLY A 104 -10.17 10.71 2.97
C GLY A 104 -10.82 11.61 4.02
N ARG A 105 -11.15 12.87 3.67
CA ARG A 105 -11.85 13.80 4.56
C ARG A 105 -13.24 13.29 4.92
N GLU A 106 -13.99 12.75 3.96
CA GLU A 106 -15.31 12.18 4.19
C GLU A 106 -15.24 10.96 5.12
N ALA A 107 -14.35 10.00 4.82
CA ALA A 107 -14.16 8.82 5.66
C ALA A 107 -13.73 9.19 7.08
N ARG A 108 -12.86 10.21 7.22
CA ARG A 108 -12.41 10.71 8.52
C ARG A 108 -13.54 11.38 9.29
N ALA A 109 -14.33 12.23 8.64
CA ALA A 109 -15.46 12.92 9.28
C ALA A 109 -16.49 11.91 9.81
N GLU A 110 -16.76 10.85 9.06
CA GLU A 110 -17.67 9.79 9.52
C GLU A 110 -17.07 8.98 10.67
N TRP A 111 -15.78 8.66 10.58
CA TRP A 111 -15.07 8.00 11.68
C TRP A 111 -15.08 8.86 12.94
N ASP A 112 -14.80 10.17 12.87
CA ASP A 112 -14.77 11.08 14.02
C ASP A 112 -16.13 11.13 14.75
N LYS A 113 -17.25 11.11 14.01
CA LYS A 113 -18.59 11.01 14.62
C LYS A 113 -18.76 9.69 15.39
N SER A 114 -18.45 8.56 14.74
CA SER A 114 -18.60 7.24 15.37
C SER A 114 -17.67 7.08 16.58
N PHE A 115 -16.46 7.64 16.49
CA PHE A 115 -15.49 7.66 17.56
C PHE A 115 -15.95 8.53 18.72
N ALA A 116 -16.47 9.74 18.47
CA ALA A 116 -17.03 10.59 19.51
C ALA A 116 -18.19 9.90 20.26
N ALA A 117 -19.12 9.28 19.53
CA ALA A 117 -20.21 8.51 20.12
C ALA A 117 -19.70 7.34 20.97
N TRP A 118 -18.72 6.58 20.47
CA TRP A 118 -18.06 5.52 21.23
C TRP A 118 -17.41 6.04 22.51
N ARG A 119 -16.71 7.18 22.45
CA ARG A 119 -16.05 7.79 23.62
C ARG A 119 -17.05 8.16 24.70
N THR A 120 -18.16 8.82 24.33
CA THR A 120 -19.24 9.17 25.27
C THR A 120 -19.83 7.93 25.93
N ALA A 121 -20.02 6.84 25.17
CA ALA A 121 -20.54 5.58 25.70
C ALA A 121 -19.51 4.75 26.50
N ASN A 122 -18.21 5.05 26.38
CA ASN A 122 -17.12 4.26 26.99
C ASN A 122 -16.05 5.16 27.65
N PRO A 123 -16.39 5.97 28.65
CA PRO A 123 -15.49 7.00 29.19
C PRO A 123 -14.16 6.45 29.73
N GLU A 124 -14.18 5.32 30.45
CA GLU A 124 -12.95 4.71 30.99
C GLU A 124 -12.02 4.19 29.88
N ARG A 125 -12.59 3.57 28.84
CA ARG A 125 -11.82 3.12 27.67
C ARG A 125 -11.31 4.29 26.84
N ALA A 126 -12.07 5.38 26.75
CA ALA A 126 -11.64 6.60 26.09
C ALA A 126 -10.43 7.23 26.80
N ALA A 127 -10.46 7.32 28.13
CA ALA A 127 -9.31 7.78 28.92
C ALA A 127 -8.08 6.86 28.73
N SER A 128 -8.29 5.55 28.70
CA SER A 128 -7.22 4.58 28.42
C SER A 128 -6.64 4.75 27.01
N PHE A 129 -7.51 4.97 26.01
CA PHE A 129 -7.11 5.24 24.64
C PHE A 129 -6.25 6.51 24.56
N ASP A 130 -6.66 7.62 25.19
CA ASP A 130 -5.93 8.89 25.13
C ASP A 130 -4.52 8.76 25.72
N ARG A 131 -4.42 8.12 26.89
CA ARG A 131 -3.14 7.85 27.54
C ARG A 131 -2.21 7.02 26.64
N ILE A 132 -2.72 5.93 26.07
CA ILE A 132 -1.92 5.07 25.16
C ILE A 132 -1.52 5.84 23.90
N ALA A 133 -2.43 6.64 23.33
CA ALA A 133 -2.16 7.45 22.15
C ALA A 133 -1.11 8.55 22.41
N ALA A 134 -1.05 9.07 23.64
CA ALA A 134 0.00 9.98 24.09
C ALA A 134 1.34 9.28 24.39
N GLY A 135 1.38 7.94 24.35
CA GLY A 135 2.57 7.16 24.70
C GLY A 135 2.86 7.14 26.21
N GLU A 136 1.87 7.47 27.04
CA GLU A 136 2.02 7.54 28.49
C GLU A 136 1.74 6.18 29.13
N LEU A 137 2.57 5.79 30.12
CA LEU A 137 2.33 4.58 30.91
C LEU A 137 1.32 4.86 32.03
N PRO A 138 0.66 3.81 32.59
CA PRO A 138 -0.19 3.99 33.76
C PRO A 138 0.59 4.59 34.93
N GLU A 139 -0.03 5.48 35.69
CA GLU A 139 0.57 5.98 36.93
C GLU A 139 0.89 4.82 37.88
N GLY A 140 2.04 4.90 38.56
CA GLY A 140 2.50 3.87 39.50
C GLY A 140 2.89 2.53 38.85
N TRP A 141 3.05 2.45 37.53
CA TRP A 141 3.47 1.20 36.86
C TRP A 141 4.81 0.66 37.38
N GLU A 142 5.74 1.57 37.74
CA GLU A 142 7.06 1.23 38.28
C GLU A 142 6.99 0.53 39.63
N GLU A 143 5.98 0.85 40.45
CA GLU A 143 5.75 0.22 41.75
C GLU A 143 5.33 -1.26 41.64
N LYS A 144 5.02 -1.72 40.41
CA LYS A 144 4.68 -3.11 40.10
C LYS A 144 5.86 -3.90 39.53
N LEU A 145 7.02 -3.28 39.36
CA LEU A 145 8.23 -3.99 38.94
C LEU A 145 8.75 -4.86 40.10
N PRO A 146 9.23 -6.09 39.82
CA PRO A 146 9.88 -6.91 40.83
C PRO A 146 11.11 -6.20 41.39
N VAL A 147 11.29 -6.32 42.71
CA VAL A 147 12.51 -5.90 43.42
C VAL A 147 13.59 -6.96 43.32
#